data_AF-A0A1F9LQ00-F1
#
_entry.id   AF-A0A1F9LQ00-F1
#
_cell.length_a   1.000
_cell.length_b   1.000
_cell.length_c   1.000
_cell.angle_alpha   90.00
_cell.angle_beta   90.00
_cell.angle_gamma   90.00
#
_symmetry.space_group_name_H-M   'P 1'
#
loop_
_entity.id
_entity.type
_entity.pdbx_description
1 polymer ?
#
loop_
_entity_poly.entity_id
_entity_poly.type
_entity_poly.pdbx_seq_one_letter_code
_entity_poly.pdbx_strand_id
1 'polypeptide(L)' 'MRRVYDEENETWWFSVVDIIRVLIQQPDYQTARKYWNKLKERLGKEGSQLVTNRHQLKMMWHGPAAQ' A
#
# COMPACT_ATOMS: atom_id res chain seq x y z
N MET A 1 -6.79 5.43 17.68
CA MET A 1 -6.96 4.61 16.46
C MET A 1 -8.40 4.17 16.41
N ARG A 2 -9.12 4.42 15.32
CA ARG A 2 -10.53 4.11 15.15
C ARG A 2 -10.70 2.68 14.62
N ARG A 3 -11.59 1.94 15.25
CA ARG A 3 -11.94 0.55 14.91
C ARG A 3 -13.42 0.30 15.19
N VAL A 4 -14.03 -0.59 14.42
CA VAL A 4 -15.41 -1.07 14.60
C VAL A 4 -15.37 -2.58 14.56
N TYR A 5 -16.05 -3.23 15.50
CA TYR A 5 -16.27 -4.67 15.46
C TYR A 5 -17.61 -4.93 14.77
N ASP A 6 -17.59 -5.78 13.77
CA ASP A 6 -18.77 -6.31 13.10
C ASP A 6 -19.09 -7.67 13.73
N GLU A 7 -20.16 -7.72 14.52
CA GLU A 7 -20.59 -8.92 15.24
C GLU A 7 -21.12 -10.01 14.31
N GLU A 8 -21.73 -9.64 13.18
CA GLU A 8 -22.33 -10.61 12.25
C GLU A 8 -21.26 -11.42 11.51
N ASN A 9 -20.15 -10.77 11.17
CA ASN A 9 -19.03 -11.38 10.45
C ASN A 9 -17.82 -11.65 11.34
N GLU A 10 -17.94 -11.45 12.65
CA GLU A 10 -16.85 -11.56 13.64
C GLU A 10 -15.56 -10.85 13.22
N THR A 11 -15.69 -9.71 12.54
CA THR A 11 -14.60 -9.04 11.83
C THR A 11 -14.28 -7.67 12.42
N TRP A 12 -12.99 -7.35 12.53
CA TRP A 12 -12.53 -6.03 12.93
C TRP A 12 -12.24 -5.14 11.73
N TRP A 13 -12.92 -3.99 11.68
CA TRP A 13 -12.67 -2.94 10.71
C TRP A 13 -11.81 -1.84 11.31
N PHE A 14 -10.77 -1.44 10.60
CA PHE A 14 -9.84 -0.39 11.03
C PHE A 14 -9.81 0.78 10.06
N SER A 15 -9.58 1.99 10.59
CA SER A 15 -9.37 3.16 9.74
C SER A 15 -8.01 3.11 9.05
N VAL A 16 -7.99 3.04 7.73
CA VAL A 16 -6.78 3.10 6.89
C VAL A 16 -5.98 4.39 7.15
N VAL A 17 -6.66 5.52 7.36
CA VAL A 17 -5.98 6.81 7.63
C VAL A 17 -5.23 6.77 8.96
N ASP A 18 -5.79 6.08 9.98
CA ASP A 18 -5.14 5.98 11.29
C ASP A 18 -3.93 5.04 11.23
N ILE A 19 -3.98 3.98 10.42
CA ILE A 19 -2.84 3.10 10.14
C ILE A 19 -1.72 3.89 9.46
N ILE A 20 -2.04 4.60 8.37
CA ILE A 20 -1.07 5.42 7.65
C ILE A 20 -0.41 6.43 8.60
N ARG A 21 -1.20 7.11 9.44
CA ARG A 21 -0.70 8.08 10.42
C ARG A 21 0.37 7.48 11.34
N VAL A 22 0.14 6.27 11.85
CA VAL A 22 1.11 5.55 12.69
C VAL A 22 2.36 5.20 11.89
N LEU A 23 2.20 4.67 10.67
CA LEU A 23 3.32 4.26 9.82
C LEU A 23 4.24 5.42 9.43
N ILE A 24 3.66 6.58 9.10
CA ILE A 24 4.44 7.76 8.71
C ILE A 24 4.93 8.59 9.91
N GLN A 25 4.58 8.18 11.13
CA GLN A 25 4.91 8.88 12.39
C GLN A 25 4.55 10.38 12.37
N GLN A 26 3.52 10.76 11.61
CA GLN A 26 3.04 12.14 11.53
C GLN A 26 1.87 12.32 12.50
N PRO A 27 1.91 13.30 13.42
CA PRO A 27 0.80 13.53 14.33
C PRO A 27 -0.42 14.14 13.63
N ASP A 28 -0.21 14.83 12.50
CA ASP A 28 -1.29 15.51 11.78
C ASP A 28 -2.16 14.57 10.95
N TYR A 29 -3.44 14.52 11.32
CA TYR A 29 -4.47 13.75 10.64
C TYR A 29 -4.70 14.23 9.19
N GLN A 30 -4.64 15.54 8.94
CA GLN A 30 -4.90 16.07 7.61
C GLN A 30 -3.82 15.63 6.61
N THR A 31 -2.57 15.60 7.04
CA THR A 31 -1.44 15.12 6.25
C THR A 31 -1.59 13.64 5.90
N ALA A 32 -1.94 12.78 6.87
CA ALA A 32 -2.22 11.36 6.61
C ALA A 32 -3.41 11.16 5.64
N ARG A 33 -4.47 11.96 5.77
CA ARG A 33 -5.64 11.91 4.87
C ARG A 33 -5.29 12.34 3.45
N LYS A 34 -4.51 13.42 3.27
CA LYS A 34 -4.04 13.88 1.96
C LYS A 34 -3.17 12.82 1.29
N TYR A 35 -2.26 12.21 2.04
CA TYR A 35 -1.43 11.11 1.55
C TYR A 35 -2.29 9.92 1.08
N TRP A 36 -3.27 9.50 1.90
CA TRP A 36 -4.20 8.44 1.52
C TRP A 36 -4.99 8.77 0.25
N ASN A 37 -5.52 9.98 0.12
CA ASN A 37 -6.25 10.40 -1.07
C ASN A 37 -5.36 10.30 -2.32
N LYS A 38 -4.10 10.71 -2.23
CA LYS A 38 -3.16 10.62 -3.35
C LYS A 38 -2.80 9.17 -3.68
N LEU A 39 -2.60 8.34 -2.67
CA LEU A 39 -2.35 6.91 -2.84
C LEU A 39 -3.54 6.22 -3.52
N LYS A 40 -4.77 6.50 -3.08
CA LYS A 40 -6.00 5.98 -3.70
C LYS A 40 -6.15 6.41 -5.16
N GLU A 41 -5.84 7.67 -5.47
CA GLU A 41 -5.83 8.18 -6.85
C GLU A 41 -4.82 7.42 -7.72
N ARG A 42 -3.59 7.19 -7.21
CA ARG A 42 -2.56 6.42 -7.91
C ARG A 42 -2.96 4.98 -8.14
N LEU A 43 -3.49 4.31 -7.10
CA LEU A 43 -3.98 2.92 -7.21
C LEU A 43 -5.13 2.77 -8.22
N GLY A 44 -6.01 3.77 -8.30
CA GLY A 44 -7.08 3.81 -9.30
C GLY A 44 -6.56 4.03 -10.72
N LYS A 45 -5.52 4.86 -10.90
CA LYS A 45 -4.89 5.15 -12.20
C LYS A 45 -3.99 4.03 -12.69
N GLU A 46 -3.23 3.40 -11.79
CA GLU A 46 -2.34 2.28 -12.10
C GLU A 46 -3.12 0.97 -12.29
N GLY A 47 -4.43 0.95 -12.03
CA GLY A 47 -5.25 -0.24 -12.13
C GLY A 47 -4.74 -1.33 -11.20
N SER A 48 -4.73 -1.07 -9.88
CA SER A 48 -4.39 -2.04 -8.82
C SER A 48 -3.44 -3.15 -9.27
N GLN A 49 -2.15 -2.84 -9.44
CA GLN A 49 -1.10 -3.87 -9.59
C GLN A 49 -0.85 -4.64 -8.27
N LEU A 50 -1.83 -4.65 -7.36
CA LEU A 50 -1.83 -5.57 -6.23
C LEU A 50 -1.98 -6.99 -6.79
N VAL A 51 -0.83 -7.63 -7.03
CA VAL A 51 -0.65 -9.05 -7.37
C VAL A 51 -0.92 -9.46 -8.83
N THR A 52 -0.78 -8.57 -9.82
CA THR A 52 -0.73 -8.95 -11.26
C THR A 52 0.62 -8.72 -11.91
N ASN A 53 1.70 -8.67 -11.13
CA ASN A 53 3.06 -8.81 -11.66
C ASN A 53 3.83 -9.92 -10.94
N ARG A 54 3.27 -11.13 -10.98
CA ARG A 54 4.08 -12.34 -10.97
C ARG A 54 4.61 -12.47 -12.39
N HIS A 55 5.87 -12.12 -12.64
CA HIS A 55 6.83 -12.87 -13.47
C HIS A 55 8.20 -12.18 -13.46
N GLN A 56 9.06 -12.72 -12.60
CA GLN A 56 10.53 -12.77 -12.69
C GLN A 56 11.34 -11.45 -12.78
N LEU A 57 12.16 -11.26 -11.76
CA LEU A 57 13.40 -10.50 -11.85
C LEU A 57 14.33 -11.24 -12.83
N LYS A 58 14.46 -10.76 -14.08
CA LYS A 58 15.56 -11.20 -14.96
C LYS A 58 16.85 -10.59 -14.42
N MET A 59 17.66 -11.39 -13.75
CA MET A 59 19.05 -11.05 -13.48
C MET A 59 19.79 -11.02 -14.83
N MET A 60 20.06 -9.82 -15.36
CA MET A 60 21.06 -9.68 -16.41
C MET A 60 22.42 -9.98 -15.79
N TRP A 61 22.85 -11.24 -15.91
CA TRP A 61 24.24 -11.61 -15.71
C TRP A 61 25.06 -10.99 -16.84
N HIS A 62 25.81 -9.93 -16.53
CA HIS A 62 26.88 -9.44 -17.41
C HIS A 62 28.13 -10.28 -17.12
N GLY A 63 28.21 -11.46 -17.74
CA GLY A 63 29.47 -12.20 -17.86
C GLY A 63 30.26 -11.67 -19.05
N PRO A 64 31.58 -11.49 -18.95
CA PRO A 64 32.37 -10.94 -20.05
C PRO A 64 32.36 -11.90 -21.24
N ALA A 65 32.17 -11.34 -22.43
CA ALA A 65 32.31 -12.04 -23.70
C ALA A 65 33.72 -12.65 -23.78
N ALA A 66 33.79 -13.98 -23.79
CA ALA A 66 35.00 -14.69 -24.15
C ALA A 66 35.08 -14.77 -25.68
N GLN A 67 36.08 -14.06 -26.21
CA GLN A 67 36.78 -14.12 -27.50
C GLN A 67 36.10 -14.86 -28.67
#